data_AF-K1ZSX2-F1
#
_entry.id   AF-K1ZSX2-F1
#
_cell.length_a   1.000
_cell.length_b   1.000
_cell.length_c   1.000
_cell.angle_alpha   90.00
_cell.angle_beta   90.00
_cell.angle_gamma   90.00
#
_symmetry.space_group_name_H-M   'P 1'
#
loop_
_entity.id
_entity.type
_entity.pdbx_description
1 polymer ?
#
loop_
_entity_poly.entity_id
_entity_poly.type
_entity_poly.pdbx_seq_one_letter_code
_entity_poly.pdbx_strand_id
1 'polypeptide(L)'
;MNQYFDTSVLVAYYSPEVLSAKAEMLLRKASPPIISRLAEVEFASALSRKIRDHDLAGPAGHKILNLFQSHVTQGFYNVLAVEGHHFEQAREWIARFDTPLRTLDALHLALAALENAQLITADRQLHESATLLGVESLLLAARR
;
A
#
# COMPACT_ATOMS: atom_id res chain seq x y z
N MET A 1 -16.01 -5.22 -5.57
CA MET A 1 -15.56 -3.81 -5.46
C MET A 1 -14.06 -3.78 -5.69
N ASN A 2 -13.54 -2.74 -6.31
CA ASN A 2 -12.10 -2.60 -6.52
C ASN A 2 -11.39 -2.41 -5.17
N GLN A 3 -10.22 -3.01 -5.01
CA GLN A 3 -9.45 -2.96 -3.76
C GLN A 3 -8.03 -2.50 -4.07
N TYR A 4 -7.66 -1.35 -3.52
CA TYR A 4 -6.35 -0.73 -3.65
C TYR A 4 -5.51 -1.05 -2.42
N PHE A 5 -4.38 -1.72 -2.62
CA PHE A 5 -3.46 -2.13 -1.56
C PHE A 5 -2.29 -1.16 -1.52
N ASP A 6 -2.11 -0.52 -0.37
CA ASP A 6 -0.93 0.30 -0.13
C ASP A 6 0.32 -0.55 0.13
N THR A 7 1.46 0.11 0.26
CA THR A 7 2.74 -0.57 0.50
C THR A 7 2.76 -1.35 1.81
N SER A 8 2.08 -0.87 2.84
CA SER A 8 2.09 -1.51 4.17
C SER A 8 1.52 -2.94 4.10
N VAL A 9 0.48 -3.17 3.29
CA VAL A 9 -0.07 -4.52 3.09
C VAL A 9 0.85 -5.40 2.26
N LEU A 10 1.51 -4.84 1.24
CA LEU A 10 2.51 -5.58 0.44
C LEU A 10 3.69 -6.01 1.31
N VAL A 11 4.20 -5.12 2.17
CA VAL A 11 5.26 -5.45 3.13
C VAL A 11 4.81 -6.57 4.07
N ALA A 12 3.60 -6.49 4.63
CA ALA A 12 3.06 -7.54 5.47
C ALA A 12 2.90 -8.89 4.73
N TYR A 13 2.56 -8.87 3.45
CA TYR A 13 2.41 -10.09 2.65
C TYR A 13 3.75 -10.76 2.33
N TYR A 14 4.73 -9.99 1.87
CA TYR A 14 6.00 -10.53 1.38
C TYR A 14 7.09 -10.67 2.44
N SER A 15 7.03 -9.88 3.52
CA SER A 15 7.92 -9.98 4.67
C SER A 15 7.24 -10.82 5.75
N PRO A 16 7.95 -11.75 6.42
CA PRO A 16 7.36 -12.56 7.48
C PRO A 16 6.94 -11.66 8.65
N GLU A 17 5.64 -11.34 8.72
CA GLU A 17 5.05 -10.48 9.74
C GLU A 17 3.78 -11.12 10.32
N VAL A 18 3.35 -10.64 11.49
CA VAL A 18 2.14 -11.15 12.18
C VAL A 18 0.89 -11.07 11.30
N LEU A 19 0.88 -10.17 10.32
CA LEU A 19 -0.26 -9.93 9.44
C LEU A 19 -0.22 -10.71 8.11
N SER A 20 0.84 -11.47 7.81
CA SER A 20 1.04 -12.09 6.49
C SER A 20 -0.13 -12.96 6.05
N ALA A 21 -0.68 -13.81 6.93
CA ALA A 21 -1.82 -14.67 6.59
C ALA A 21 -3.10 -13.88 6.25
N LYS A 22 -3.32 -12.75 6.93
CA LYS A 22 -4.48 -11.88 6.67
C LYS A 22 -4.29 -11.11 5.37
N ALA A 23 -3.07 -10.62 5.10
CA ALA A 23 -2.73 -9.96 3.85
C ALA A 23 -2.89 -10.92 2.65
N GLU A 24 -2.37 -12.15 2.74
CA GLU A 24 -2.52 -13.18 1.70
C GLU A 24 -4.00 -13.47 1.42
N MET A 25 -4.80 -13.69 2.47
CA MET A 25 -6.23 -13.95 2.31
C MET A 25 -6.95 -12.81 1.56
N LEU A 26 -6.63 -11.56 1.87
CA LEU A 26 -7.27 -10.41 1.20
C LEU A 26 -6.81 -10.28 -0.24
N LEU A 27 -5.51 -10.43 -0.52
CA LEU A 27 -4.97 -10.41 -1.88
C LEU A 27 -5.58 -11.50 -2.75
N ARG A 28 -5.76 -12.72 -2.22
CA ARG A 28 -6.37 -13.84 -2.96
C ARG A 28 -7.87 -13.64 -3.24
N LYS A 29 -8.57 -12.85 -2.42
CA LYS A 29 -10.00 -12.55 -2.60
C LYS A 29 -10.24 -11.38 -3.56
N ALA A 30 -9.25 -10.50 -3.72
CA ALA A 30 -9.30 -9.41 -4.68
C ALA A 30 -9.17 -9.94 -6.12
N SER A 31 -9.80 -9.28 -7.09
CA SER A 31 -9.84 -9.75 -8.48
C SER A 31 -9.84 -8.61 -9.50
N PRO A 32 -8.67 -8.24 -10.06
CA PRO A 32 -7.33 -8.38 -9.47
C PRO A 32 -7.08 -7.33 -8.36
N PRO A 33 -6.17 -7.59 -7.41
CA PRO A 33 -5.73 -6.57 -6.46
C PRO A 33 -5.07 -5.39 -7.19
N ILE A 34 -5.40 -4.17 -6.77
CA ILE A 34 -4.87 -2.94 -7.35
C ILE A 34 -3.71 -2.44 -6.49
N ILE A 35 -2.60 -2.04 -7.12
CA ILE A 35 -1.50 -1.29 -6.49
C ILE A 35 -1.13 -0.11 -7.40
N SER A 36 -0.16 0.73 -7.01
CA SER A 36 0.38 1.76 -7.91
C SER A 36 1.90 1.63 -8.10
N ARG A 37 2.41 2.34 -9.10
CA ARG A 37 3.86 2.53 -9.30
C ARG A 37 4.57 3.12 -8.06
N LEU A 38 3.85 3.90 -7.24
CA LEU A 38 4.38 4.40 -5.97
C LEU A 38 4.66 3.23 -5.01
N ALA A 39 3.74 2.27 -4.91
CA ALA A 39 3.89 1.12 -4.02
C ALA A 39 5.12 0.27 -4.35
N GLU A 40 5.50 0.17 -5.63
CA GLU A 40 6.72 -0.56 -6.03
C GLU A 40 7.99 0.09 -5.45
N VAL A 41 8.08 1.42 -5.51
CA VAL A 41 9.25 2.17 -5.01
C VAL A 41 9.28 2.16 -3.48
N GLU A 42 8.13 2.36 -2.85
CA GLU A 42 8.05 2.30 -1.39
C GLU A 42 8.34 0.90 -0.85
N PHE A 43 7.93 -0.16 -1.56
CA PHE A 43 8.24 -1.53 -1.18
C PHE A 43 9.76 -1.78 -1.19
N ALA A 44 10.46 -1.35 -2.25
CA ALA A 44 11.92 -1.41 -2.29
C ALA A 44 12.57 -0.60 -1.15
N SER A 45 12.04 0.60 -0.86
CA SER A 45 12.49 1.44 0.26
C SER A 45 12.29 0.76 1.62
N ALA A 46 11.15 0.10 1.82
CA ALA A 46 10.84 -0.64 3.05
C ALA A 46 11.80 -1.82 3.27
N LEU A 47 12.10 -2.60 2.21
CA LEU A 47 13.10 -3.67 2.29
C LEU A 47 14.51 -3.12 2.56
N SER A 48 14.89 -2.03 1.88
CA SER A 48 16.18 -1.36 2.10
C SER A 48 16.35 -0.92 3.55
N ARG A 49 15.29 -0.36 4.16
CA ARG A 49 15.28 0.00 5.58
C ARG A 49 15.45 -1.22 6.48
N LYS A 50 14.65 -2.29 6.30
CA LYS A 50 14.78 -3.55 7.07
C LYS A 50 16.19 -4.15 6.98
N ILE A 51 16.88 -4.01 5.84
CA ILE A 51 18.27 -4.48 5.70
C ILE A 51 19.24 -3.61 6.51
N ARG A 52 19.10 -2.28 6.47
CA ARG A 52 19.94 -1.37 7.27
C ARG A 52 19.74 -1.55 8.77
N ASP A 53 18.51 -1.85 9.17
CA ASP A 53 18.12 -2.07 10.56
C ASP A 53 18.47 -3.49 11.04
N HIS A 54 19.09 -4.32 10.18
CA HIS A 54 19.47 -5.72 10.43
C HIS A 54 18.31 -6.70 10.68
N ASP A 55 17.07 -6.27 10.46
CA ASP A 55 15.86 -7.11 10.53
C ASP A 55 15.75 -8.09 9.35
N LEU A 56 16.46 -7.83 8.26
CA LEU A 56 16.42 -8.65 7.06
C LEU A 56 17.82 -8.78 6.42
N ALA A 57 18.26 -10.02 6.18
CA ALA A 57 19.52 -10.24 5.48
C ALA A 57 19.45 -9.76 4.02
N GLY A 58 20.51 -9.11 3.53
CA GLY A 58 20.58 -8.58 2.17
C GLY A 58 20.17 -9.58 1.07
N PRO A 59 20.70 -10.81 1.06
CA PRO A 59 20.28 -11.83 0.08
C PRO A 59 18.80 -12.22 0.18
N ALA A 60 18.22 -12.21 1.38
CA ALA A 60 16.79 -12.47 1.57
C ALA A 60 15.93 -11.32 1.04
N GLY A 61 16.34 -10.06 1.28
CA GLY A 61 15.66 -8.90 0.72
C GLY A 61 15.63 -8.87 -0.81
N HIS A 62 16.73 -9.22 -1.47
CA HIS A 62 16.75 -9.33 -2.95
C HIS A 62 15.82 -10.43 -3.46
N LYS A 63 15.76 -11.59 -2.78
CA LYS A 63 14.80 -12.65 -3.14
C LYS A 63 13.35 -12.19 -3.04
N ILE A 64 13.03 -11.46 -1.97
CA ILE A 64 11.68 -10.91 -1.75
C ILE A 64 11.33 -9.89 -2.85
N LEU A 65 12.25 -8.97 -3.15
CA LEU A 65 12.05 -7.96 -4.20
C LEU A 65 11.83 -8.61 -5.58
N ASN A 66 12.64 -9.61 -5.94
CA ASN A 66 12.50 -10.33 -7.20
C ASN A 66 11.16 -11.09 -7.30
N LEU A 67 10.71 -11.68 -6.19
CA LEU A 67 9.40 -12.36 -6.14
C LEU A 67 8.26 -11.36 -6.37
N PHE A 68 8.29 -10.21 -5.69
CA PHE A 68 7.31 -9.14 -5.91
C PHE A 68 7.29 -8.66 -7.37
N GLN A 69 8.45 -8.39 -7.96
CA GLN A 69 8.56 -7.98 -9.36
C GLN A 69 8.07 -9.05 -10.34
N SER A 70 8.29 -10.34 -10.04
CA SER A 70 7.73 -11.45 -10.80
C SER A 70 6.20 -11.40 -10.79
N HIS A 71 5.58 -11.25 -9.63
CA HIS A 71 4.12 -11.16 -9.52
C HIS A 71 3.55 -9.96 -10.29
N VAL A 72 4.23 -8.80 -10.23
CA VAL A 72 3.86 -7.62 -11.03
C VAL A 72 3.93 -7.92 -12.53
N THR A 73 5.04 -8.50 -13.00
CA THR A 73 5.25 -8.80 -14.43
C THR A 73 4.31 -9.90 -14.95
N GLN A 74 3.92 -10.83 -14.08
CA GLN A 74 2.96 -11.91 -14.39
C GLN A 74 1.50 -11.45 -14.32
N GLY A 75 1.22 -10.17 -14.01
CA GLY A 75 -0.13 -9.62 -13.99
C GLY A 75 -0.95 -10.02 -12.75
N PHE A 76 -0.31 -10.41 -11.65
CA PHE A 76 -1.01 -10.68 -10.38
C PHE A 76 -1.67 -9.40 -9.82
N TYR A 77 -1.10 -8.23 -10.13
CA TYR A 77 -1.63 -6.93 -9.72
C TYR A 77 -2.09 -6.13 -10.94
N ASN A 78 -3.18 -5.38 -10.78
CA ASN A 78 -3.47 -4.24 -11.64
C ASN A 78 -2.66 -3.03 -11.13
N VAL A 79 -1.67 -2.59 -11.89
CA VAL A 79 -0.75 -1.53 -11.48
C VAL A 79 -1.16 -0.20 -12.08
N LEU A 80 -1.61 0.71 -11.23
CA LEU A 80 -1.99 2.07 -11.62
C LEU A 80 -0.77 2.97 -11.80
N ALA A 81 -0.82 3.80 -12.84
CA ALA A 81 0.06 4.94 -12.98
C ALA A 81 -0.31 6.04 -11.98
N VAL A 82 0.68 6.82 -11.53
CA VAL A 82 0.42 8.02 -10.73
C VAL A 82 0.45 9.22 -11.66
N GLU A 83 -0.71 9.80 -11.89
CA GLU A 83 -0.93 10.89 -12.85
C GLU A 83 -1.18 12.25 -12.17
N GLY A 84 -1.14 13.33 -12.94
CA GLY A 84 -1.27 14.71 -12.44
C GLY A 84 -2.45 14.94 -11.50
N HIS A 85 -3.62 14.42 -11.84
CA HIS A 85 -4.84 14.58 -11.04
C HIS A 85 -4.75 13.90 -9.65
N HIS A 86 -3.94 12.85 -9.50
CA HIS A 86 -3.66 12.25 -8.20
C HIS A 86 -2.86 13.19 -7.30
N PHE A 87 -1.87 13.90 -7.87
CA PHE A 87 -1.08 14.89 -7.14
C PHE A 87 -1.92 16.11 -6.76
N GLU A 88 -2.82 16.55 -7.64
CA GLU A 88 -3.76 17.63 -7.37
C GLU A 88 -4.66 17.28 -6.19
N GLN A 89 -5.30 16.10 -6.22
CA GLN A 89 -6.17 15.64 -5.14
C GLN A 89 -5.42 15.48 -3.81
N ALA A 90 -4.21 14.88 -3.84
CA ALA A 90 -3.37 14.72 -2.66
C ALA A 90 -2.98 16.08 -2.06
N ARG A 91 -2.61 17.04 -2.90
CA ARG A 91 -2.29 18.42 -2.48
C ARG A 91 -3.49 19.10 -1.83
N GLU A 92 -4.68 18.97 -2.42
CA GLU A 92 -5.91 19.56 -1.88
C GLU A 92 -6.23 19.03 -0.49
N TRP A 93 -6.13 17.71 -0.27
CA TRP A 93 -6.38 17.12 1.05
C TRP A 93 -5.34 17.53 2.08
N ILE A 94 -4.06 17.56 1.73
CA ILE A 94 -3.01 18.04 2.63
C ILE A 94 -3.24 19.51 3.00
N ALA A 95 -3.64 20.33 2.02
CA ALA A 95 -3.91 21.76 2.20
C ALA A 95 -5.16 22.07 3.06
N ARG A 96 -5.93 21.06 3.46
CA ARG A 96 -6.98 21.25 4.48
C ARG A 96 -6.39 21.49 5.88
N PHE A 97 -5.16 21.06 6.13
CA PHE A 97 -4.44 21.19 7.41
C PHE A 97 -5.20 20.65 8.64
N ASP A 98 -6.20 19.81 8.42
CA ASP A 98 -7.07 19.19 9.43
C ASP A 98 -6.83 17.68 9.57
N THR A 99 -5.85 17.14 8.85
CA THR A 99 -5.43 15.73 8.91
C THR A 99 -3.91 15.62 9.09
N PRO A 100 -3.40 14.56 9.73
CA PRO A 100 -1.96 14.28 9.82
C PRO A 100 -1.40 13.63 8.53
N LEU A 101 -2.11 13.76 7.41
CA LEU A 101 -1.86 13.02 6.18
C LEU A 101 -0.52 13.40 5.56
N ARG A 102 0.37 12.41 5.40
CA ARG A 102 1.70 12.61 4.80
C ARG A 102 1.61 12.60 3.27
N THR A 103 2.63 13.15 2.62
CA THR A 103 2.64 13.33 1.16
C THR A 103 2.38 12.04 0.36
N LEU A 104 3.05 10.94 0.70
CA LEU A 104 2.90 9.68 -0.04
C LEU A 104 1.61 8.95 0.34
N ASP A 105 1.22 9.01 1.61
CA ASP A 105 -0.07 8.52 2.11
C ASP A 105 -1.25 9.21 1.38
N ALA A 106 -1.14 10.52 1.13
CA ALA A 106 -2.13 11.27 0.37
C ALA A 106 -2.25 10.79 -1.08
N LEU A 107 -1.14 10.39 -1.71
CA LEU A 107 -1.17 9.81 -3.04
C LEU A 107 -1.84 8.44 -3.06
N HIS A 108 -1.57 7.58 -2.08
CA HIS A 108 -2.28 6.30 -1.94
C HIS A 108 -3.79 6.51 -1.79
N LEU A 109 -4.21 7.47 -0.96
CA LEU A 109 -5.64 7.81 -0.84
C LEU A 109 -6.21 8.37 -2.14
N ALA A 110 -5.47 9.23 -2.84
CA ALA A 110 -5.96 9.84 -4.06
C ALA A 110 -6.18 8.79 -5.15
N LEU A 111 -5.25 7.85 -5.29
CA LEU A 111 -5.37 6.69 -6.17
C LEU A 111 -6.60 5.85 -5.81
N ALA A 112 -6.76 5.50 -4.54
CA ALA A 112 -7.91 4.70 -4.11
C ALA A 112 -9.25 5.41 -4.39
N ALA A 113 -9.35 6.70 -4.05
CA ALA A 113 -10.59 7.45 -4.18
C ALA A 113 -10.98 7.72 -5.65
N LEU A 114 -10.02 8.17 -6.48
CA LEU A 114 -10.30 8.54 -7.87
C LEU A 114 -10.59 7.31 -8.74
N GLU A 115 -10.04 6.15 -8.38
CA GLU A 115 -10.31 4.87 -9.05
C GLU A 115 -11.48 4.08 -8.43
N ASN A 116 -12.24 4.71 -7.52
CA ASN A 116 -13.39 4.11 -6.82
C ASN A 116 -13.06 2.75 -6.17
N ALA A 117 -11.86 2.67 -5.57
CA ALA A 117 -11.35 1.48 -4.91
C ALA A 117 -11.35 1.64 -3.38
N GLN A 118 -11.67 0.57 -2.68
CA GLN A 118 -11.47 0.50 -1.23
C GLN A 118 -9.98 0.51 -0.92
N LEU A 119 -9.51 1.44 -0.08
CA LEU A 119 -8.16 1.39 0.45
C LEU A 119 -8.02 0.21 1.41
N ILE A 120 -7.07 -0.68 1.16
CA ILE A 120 -6.66 -1.75 2.05
C ILE A 120 -5.28 -1.39 2.61
N THR A 121 -5.19 -1.18 3.92
CA THR A 121 -3.96 -0.69 4.58
C THR A 121 -3.69 -1.43 5.89
N ALA A 122 -2.43 -1.61 6.25
CA ALA A 122 -1.99 -2.02 7.59
C ALA A 122 -1.57 -0.81 8.46
N ASP A 123 -1.56 0.40 7.91
CA ASP A 123 -1.28 1.64 8.63
C ASP A 123 -2.57 2.24 9.21
N ARG A 124 -2.61 2.33 10.55
CA ARG A 124 -3.76 2.90 11.27
C ARG A 124 -3.93 4.39 11.00
N GLN A 125 -2.86 5.17 10.91
CA GLN A 125 -2.93 6.62 10.67
C GLN A 125 -3.49 6.91 9.27
N LEU A 126 -3.12 6.08 8.29
CA LEU A 126 -3.66 6.17 6.94
C LEU A 126 -5.16 5.84 6.91
N HIS A 127 -5.59 4.78 7.60
CA HIS A 127 -7.00 4.43 7.73
C HIS A 127 -7.84 5.53 8.42
N GLU A 128 -7.31 6.14 9.48
CA GLU A 128 -7.95 7.28 10.16
C GLU A 128 -8.10 8.48 9.22
N SER A 129 -7.05 8.79 8.45
CA SER A 129 -7.09 9.86 7.45
C SER A 129 -8.10 9.57 6.34
N ALA A 130 -8.16 8.33 5.83
CA ALA A 130 -9.17 7.90 4.86
C ALA A 130 -10.59 8.14 5.38
N THR A 131 -10.84 7.77 6.63
CA THR A 131 -12.15 7.93 7.28
C THR A 131 -12.53 9.41 7.40
N LEU A 132 -11.60 10.28 7.81
CA LEU A 132 -11.83 11.74 7.89
C LEU A 132 -12.11 12.37 6.52
N LEU A 133 -11.54 11.80 5.46
CA LEU A 133 -11.70 12.28 4.08
C LEU A 133 -12.89 11.62 3.35
N GLY A 134 -13.61 10.71 4.00
CA GLY A 134 -14.75 10.00 3.40
C GLY A 134 -14.35 8.94 2.36
N VAL A 135 -13.09 8.49 2.38
CA VAL A 135 -12.58 7.43 1.49
C VAL A 135 -12.80 6.08 2.14
N GLU A 136 -13.45 5.16 1.42
CA GLU A 136 -13.71 3.82 1.93
C GLU A 136 -12.40 3.06 2.18
N SER A 137 -12.25 2.50 3.38
CA SER A 137 -11.01 1.81 3.76
C SER A 137 -11.22 0.65 4.72
N LEU A 138 -10.30 -0.31 4.67
CA LEU A 138 -10.24 -1.48 5.52
C LEU A 138 -8.84 -1.60 6.16
N LEU A 139 -8.80 -1.57 7.50
CA LEU A 139 -7.57 -1.74 8.27
C LEU A 139 -7.25 -3.22 8.55
N LEU A 140 -6.03 -3.63 8.20
CA LEU A 140 -5.43 -4.89 8.59
C LEU A 140 -4.87 -4.79 10.02
N ALA A 141 -5.73 -5.02 11.01
CA ALA A 141 -5.29 -5.21 12.39
C ALA A 141 -5.19 -6.70 12.76
N ALA A 142 -4.25 -7.04 13.65
CA ALA A 142 -4.26 -8.33 14.37
C ALA A 142 -5.51 -8.39 15.25
N ARG A 143 -6.11 -9.59 15.39
CA ARG A 143 -7.18 -9.78 16.38
C ARG A 143 -6.57 -9.60 17.78
N ARG A 144 -7.18 -8.73 18.59
CA ARG A 144 -6.89 -8.65 20.03
C ARG A 144 -7.35 -9.92 20.73
#